data_AF-M7BLG4-F1
#
_entry.id   AF-M7BLG4-F1
#
_cell.length_a   1.000
_cell.length_b   1.000
_cell.length_c   1.000
_cell.angle_alpha   90.00
_cell.angle_beta   90.00
_cell.angle_gamma   90.00
#
_symmetry.space_group_name_H-M   'P 1'
#
loop_
_entity.id
_entity.type
_entity.pdbx_description
1 polymer ?
#
loop_
_entity_poly.entity_id
_entity_poly.type
_entity_poly.pdbx_seq_one_letter_code
_entity_poly.pdbx_strand_id
1 'polypeptide(L)'
;MKALYEQNQADVNEAKSGRSDLIRTIKFRHCSLLRNRRCVVAYLYDRLLRIRALRWEYGSVLPNDLRFHMSAEETEWFSQYKKSLATYMRSLGGEEGLDLTQDMKPPKSLYIEVRCIKDHGEFEIDDGTTILLKKNSQPGASGQDKYPLRTQTWLSSHNRSALNLERCVCFSAFFTTLEMRTVNQTRSSGARSVMNQCGSCGPASIDPPSLTNSLY
;
A
#
# COMPACT_ATOMS: atom_id res chain seq x y z
N MET A 1 2.35 16.62 19.62
CA MET A 1 3.26 15.58 20.15
C MET A 1 4.55 16.16 20.74
N LYS A 2 5.21 17.13 20.09
CA LYS A 2 6.48 17.72 20.56
C LYS A 2 6.43 18.26 22.01
N ALA A 3 5.48 19.15 22.31
CA ALA A 3 5.33 19.70 23.67
C ALA A 3 5.10 18.62 24.75
N LEU A 4 4.30 17.58 24.45
CA LEU A 4 4.03 16.48 25.39
C LEU A 4 5.27 15.58 25.59
N TYR A 5 6.10 15.43 24.56
CA TYR A 5 7.39 14.76 24.67
C TYR A 5 8.37 15.56 25.53
N GLU A 6 8.46 16.87 25.32
CA GLU A 6 9.33 17.78 26.10
C GLU A 6 8.94 17.79 27.58
N GLN A 7 7.64 17.90 27.89
CA GLN A 7 7.13 17.80 29.26
C GLN A 7 7.43 16.43 29.88
N ASN A 8 7.23 15.34 29.12
CA ASN A 8 7.56 14.00 29.60
C ASN A 8 9.06 13.85 29.88
N GLN A 9 9.91 14.50 29.08
CA GLN A 9 11.35 14.49 29.26
C GLN A 9 11.78 15.27 30.52
N ALA A 10 11.14 16.40 30.81
CA ALA A 10 11.35 17.15 32.05
C ALA A 10 11.02 16.30 33.27
N ASP A 11 9.84 15.68 33.31
CA ASP A 11 9.41 14.82 34.42
C ASP A 11 10.34 13.61 34.61
N VAL A 12 10.88 13.04 33.53
CA VAL A 12 11.90 11.98 33.61
C VAL A 12 13.17 12.45 34.30
N ASN A 13 13.61 13.68 34.03
CA ASN A 13 14.80 14.25 34.68
C ASN A 13 14.54 14.47 36.17
N GLU A 14 13.34 14.93 36.53
CA GLU A 14 12.93 15.11 37.93
C GLU A 14 12.79 13.78 38.68
N ALA A 15 12.28 12.75 38.02
CA ALA A 15 12.18 11.40 38.59
C ALA A 15 13.56 10.78 38.87
N LYS A 16 14.55 11.05 38.02
CA LYS A 16 15.95 10.65 38.26
C LYS A 16 16.55 11.31 39.51
N SER A 17 16.13 12.54 39.81
CA SER A 17 16.54 13.28 41.01
C SER A 17 15.83 12.83 42.30
N GLY A 18 15.00 11.78 42.25
CA GLY A 18 14.38 11.15 43.43
C GLY A 18 12.86 11.25 43.51
N ARG A 19 12.18 11.93 42.58
CA ARG A 19 10.70 12.03 42.55
C ARG A 19 10.04 10.84 41.88
N SER A 20 9.94 9.72 42.61
CA SER A 20 9.37 8.46 42.11
C SER A 20 7.86 8.49 41.83
N ASP A 21 7.15 9.49 42.37
CA ASP A 21 5.72 9.73 42.16
C ASP A 21 5.37 10.01 40.69
N LEU A 22 6.31 10.62 39.95
CA LEU A 22 6.13 10.98 38.53
C LEU A 22 6.15 9.77 37.60
N ILE A 23 6.67 8.61 38.04
CA ILE A 23 6.87 7.41 37.20
C ILE A 23 5.58 6.97 36.51
N ARG A 24 4.44 7.03 37.20
CA ARG A 24 3.14 6.62 36.63
C ARG A 24 2.70 7.56 35.50
N THR A 25 2.81 8.87 35.74
CA THR A 25 2.46 9.91 34.75
C THR A 25 3.37 9.83 33.53
N ILE A 26 4.67 9.60 33.75
CA ILE A 26 5.66 9.41 32.68
C ILE A 26 5.29 8.21 31.80
N LYS A 27 5.00 7.05 32.41
CA LYS A 27 4.60 5.84 31.68
C LYS A 27 3.32 6.07 30.87
N PHE A 28 2.33 6.75 31.44
CA PHE A 28 1.08 7.05 30.75
C PHE A 28 1.28 7.95 29.52
N ARG A 29 2.04 9.04 29.67
CA ARG A 29 2.37 9.96 28.56
C ARG A 29 3.21 9.26 27.50
N HIS A 30 4.18 8.44 27.91
CA HIS A 30 5.01 7.66 27.00
C HIS A 30 4.19 6.68 26.16
N CYS A 31 3.32 5.87 26.78
CA CYS A 31 2.45 4.95 26.05
C CYS A 31 1.53 5.70 25.07
N SER A 32 0.99 6.85 25.49
CA SER A 32 0.13 7.69 24.63
C SER A 32 0.90 8.23 23.41
N LEU A 33 2.15 8.68 23.58
CA LEU A 33 3.00 9.12 22.47
C LEU A 33 3.30 7.96 21.50
N LEU A 34 3.65 6.79 22.03
CA LEU A 34 3.90 5.60 21.21
C LEU A 34 2.67 5.18 20.42
N ARG A 35 1.48 5.23 21.03
CA ARG A 35 0.21 4.95 20.36
C ARG A 35 -0.01 5.92 19.20
N ASN A 36 0.12 7.22 19.45
CA ASN A 36 -0.05 8.24 18.42
C ASN A 36 0.95 8.07 17.28
N ARG A 37 2.23 7.81 17.59
CA ARG A 37 3.27 7.52 16.60
C ARG A 37 2.89 6.31 15.74
N ARG A 38 2.48 5.20 16.36
CA ARG A 38 2.06 3.98 15.64
C ARG A 38 0.87 4.25 14.70
N CYS A 39 -0.15 4.96 15.18
CA CYS A 39 -1.32 5.30 14.36
C CYS A 39 -0.94 6.16 13.14
N VAL A 40 -0.11 7.19 13.34
CA VAL A 40 0.32 8.08 12.24
C VAL A 40 1.18 7.33 11.23
N VAL A 41 2.14 6.53 11.69
CA VAL A 41 2.99 5.73 10.79
C VAL A 41 2.16 4.70 10.02
N ALA A 42 1.21 4.02 10.68
CA ALA A 42 0.34 3.06 10.02
C ALA A 42 -0.52 3.72 8.93
N TYR A 43 -1.10 4.89 9.21
CA TYR A 43 -1.87 5.66 8.24
C TYR A 43 -1.02 6.05 7.02
N LEU A 44 0.15 6.65 7.26
CA LEU A 44 1.05 7.08 6.19
C LEU A 44 1.56 5.89 5.37
N TYR A 45 1.87 4.78 6.02
CA TYR A 45 2.35 3.58 5.35
C TYR A 45 1.25 2.94 4.48
N ASP A 46 0.04 2.75 4.99
CA ASP A 46 -1.08 2.22 4.19
C ASP A 46 -1.36 3.11 2.97
N ARG A 47 -1.33 4.43 3.17
CA ARG A 47 -1.50 5.40 2.09
C ARG A 47 -0.41 5.29 1.03
N LEU A 48 0.87 5.15 1.42
CA LEU A 48 1.98 4.91 0.50
C LEU A 48 1.82 3.58 -0.26
N LEU A 49 1.34 2.52 0.39
CA LEU A 49 1.07 1.24 -0.28
C LEU A 49 0.02 1.37 -1.39
N ARG A 50 -1.04 2.17 -1.15
CA ARG A 50 -2.06 2.47 -2.18
C ARG A 50 -1.47 3.27 -3.32
N ILE A 51 -0.70 4.33 -3.03
CA ILE A 51 -0.03 5.15 -4.05
C ILE A 51 0.94 4.29 -4.90
N ARG A 52 1.65 3.35 -4.27
CA ARG A 52 2.49 2.38 -4.97
C ARG A 52 1.67 1.53 -5.93
N ALA A 53 0.51 1.02 -5.50
CA ALA A 53 -0.38 0.21 -6.34
C ALA A 53 -0.85 0.98 -7.58
N LEU A 54 -1.10 2.29 -7.48
CA LEU A 54 -1.48 3.13 -8.62
C LEU A 54 -0.45 3.07 -9.76
N ARG A 55 0.86 2.96 -9.47
CA ARG A 55 1.90 2.81 -10.51
C ARG A 55 1.72 1.50 -11.31
N TRP A 56 1.26 0.44 -10.66
CA TRP A 56 1.04 -0.87 -11.28
C TRP A 56 -0.33 -0.99 -11.96
N GLU A 57 -1.29 -0.13 -11.59
CA GLU A 57 -2.64 -0.12 -12.17
C GLU A 57 -2.78 0.85 -13.35
N TYR A 58 -2.34 2.10 -13.17
CA TYR A 58 -2.49 3.19 -14.14
C TYR A 58 -1.21 3.49 -14.94
N GLY A 59 -0.04 3.06 -14.45
CA GLY A 59 1.24 3.30 -15.10
C GLY A 59 1.98 4.54 -14.59
N SER A 60 2.84 5.10 -15.44
CA SER A 60 3.75 6.20 -15.06
C SER A 60 3.06 7.57 -14.93
N VAL A 61 1.92 7.75 -15.60
CA VAL A 61 1.12 8.98 -15.61
C VAL A 61 -0.21 8.70 -14.93
N LEU A 62 -0.48 9.40 -13.84
CA LEU A 62 -1.74 9.29 -13.10
C LEU A 62 -2.74 10.33 -13.60
N PRO A 63 -4.05 9.98 -13.69
CA PRO A 63 -5.13 10.93 -13.90
C PRO A 63 -5.08 12.10 -12.90
N ASN A 64 -5.48 13.30 -13.35
CA ASN A 64 -5.48 14.51 -12.52
C ASN A 64 -6.36 14.36 -11.27
N ASP A 65 -7.49 13.64 -11.38
CA ASP A 65 -8.38 13.38 -10.25
C ASP A 65 -7.67 12.66 -9.10
N LEU A 66 -6.78 11.71 -9.40
CA LEU A 66 -6.01 11.02 -8.37
C LEU A 66 -4.92 11.91 -7.79
N ARG A 67 -4.22 12.65 -8.66
CA ARG A 67 -3.14 13.58 -8.26
C ARG A 67 -3.65 14.70 -7.36
N PHE A 68 -4.87 15.17 -7.58
CA PHE A 68 -5.50 16.21 -6.76
C PHE A 68 -5.60 15.81 -5.28
N HIS A 69 -5.76 14.51 -5.00
CA HIS A 69 -5.89 14.00 -3.64
C HIS A 69 -4.53 13.64 -3.00
N MET A 70 -3.41 13.89 -3.67
CA MET A 70 -2.06 13.59 -3.17
C MET A 70 -1.40 14.84 -2.58
N SER A 71 -0.63 14.67 -1.51
CA SER A 71 0.22 15.76 -1.02
C SER A 71 1.42 15.99 -1.95
N ALA A 72 2.12 17.11 -1.76
CA ALA A 72 3.33 17.42 -2.53
C ALA A 72 4.43 16.37 -2.29
N GLU A 73 4.61 15.95 -1.05
CA GLU A 73 5.58 14.95 -0.61
C GLU A 73 5.26 13.57 -1.18
N GLU A 74 3.97 13.22 -1.24
CA GLU A 74 3.50 11.97 -1.85
C GLU A 74 3.74 11.94 -3.36
N THR A 75 3.55 13.07 -4.01
CA THR A 75 3.81 13.23 -5.45
C THR A 75 5.31 13.11 -5.74
N GLU A 76 6.14 13.71 -4.90
CA GLU A 76 7.59 13.56 -4.98
C GLU A 76 8.02 12.10 -4.77
N TRP A 77 7.49 11.46 -3.72
CA TRP A 77 7.75 10.04 -3.44
C TRP A 77 7.36 9.15 -4.63
N PHE A 78 6.19 9.38 -5.24
CA PHE A 78 5.75 8.65 -6.43
C PHE A 78 6.71 8.86 -7.61
N SER A 79 7.22 10.08 -7.78
CA SER A 79 8.21 10.41 -8.82
C SER A 79 9.53 9.68 -8.61
N GLN A 80 9.99 9.58 -7.36
CA GLN A 80 11.18 8.82 -7.01
C GLN A 80 10.97 7.31 -7.22
N TYR A 81 9.82 6.78 -6.81
CA TYR A 81 9.47 5.38 -6.99
C TYR A 81 9.38 4.98 -8.46
N LYS A 82 8.73 5.78 -9.32
CA LYS A 82 8.66 5.45 -10.75
C LYS A 82 10.05 5.49 -11.41
N LYS A 83 10.94 6.38 -10.95
CA LYS A 83 12.33 6.48 -11.45
C LYS A 83 13.13 5.25 -11.04
N SER A 84 13.07 4.84 -9.77
CA SER A 84 13.80 3.65 -9.30
C SER A 84 13.30 2.36 -9.98
N LEU A 85 11.99 2.25 -10.20
CA LEU A 85 11.39 1.14 -10.94
C LEU A 85 11.86 1.10 -12.40
N ALA A 86 11.92 2.26 -13.08
CA ALA A 86 12.42 2.33 -14.45
C ALA A 86 13.92 1.96 -14.55
N THR A 87 14.73 2.40 -13.58
CA THR A 87 16.14 1.98 -13.48
C THR A 87 16.24 0.46 -13.33
N TYR A 88 15.40 -0.14 -12.48
CA TYR A 88 15.39 -1.58 -12.28
C TYR A 88 14.97 -2.32 -13.56
N MET A 89 13.89 -1.89 -14.23
CA MET A 89 13.45 -2.47 -15.51
C MET A 89 14.54 -2.44 -16.58
N ARG A 90 15.32 -1.35 -16.64
CA ARG A 90 16.45 -1.22 -17.57
C ARG A 90 17.62 -2.15 -17.24
N SER A 91 17.80 -2.50 -15.97
CA SER A 91 18.86 -3.43 -15.54
C SER A 91 18.56 -4.90 -15.87
N LEU A 92 17.31 -5.21 -16.21
CA LEU A 92 16.87 -6.55 -16.57
C LEU A 92 16.84 -6.69 -18.10
N GLY A 93 16.99 -7.89 -18.64
CA GLY A 93 16.72 -8.14 -20.07
C GLY A 93 17.80 -7.69 -21.06
N GLY A 94 19.02 -7.36 -20.60
CA GLY A 94 20.13 -6.99 -21.48
C GLY A 94 20.00 -5.55 -22.02
N GLU A 95 20.33 -5.34 -23.30
CA GLU A 95 20.34 -4.01 -23.93
C GLU A 95 18.94 -3.37 -24.05
N GLU A 96 17.88 -4.18 -24.16
CA GLU A 96 16.51 -3.67 -24.42
C GLU A 96 15.69 -3.39 -23.16
N GLY A 97 16.14 -3.86 -21.98
CA GLY A 97 15.34 -3.76 -20.76
C GLY A 97 14.22 -4.81 -20.69
N LEU A 98 13.57 -4.93 -19.54
CA LEU A 98 12.34 -5.71 -19.38
C LEU A 98 11.28 -4.90 -18.62
N ASP A 99 10.16 -4.60 -19.27
CA ASP A 99 9.02 -3.94 -18.62
C ASP A 99 8.18 -4.94 -17.81
N LEU A 100 8.35 -4.90 -16.50
CA LEU A 100 7.63 -5.74 -15.54
C LEU A 100 6.15 -5.36 -15.37
N THR A 101 5.73 -4.20 -15.86
CA THR A 101 4.35 -3.71 -15.69
C THR A 101 3.40 -4.21 -16.77
N GLN A 102 3.93 -4.88 -17.79
CA GLN A 102 3.15 -5.52 -18.84
C GLN A 102 2.92 -7.01 -18.54
N ASP A 103 1.97 -7.61 -19.25
CA ASP A 103 1.73 -9.05 -19.33
C ASP A 103 1.48 -9.80 -18.01
N MET A 104 0.82 -9.13 -17.04
CA MET A 104 0.44 -9.70 -15.74
C MET A 104 -0.52 -10.92 -15.81
N LYS A 105 -1.07 -11.22 -16.98
CA LYS A 105 -1.96 -12.36 -17.22
C LYS A 105 -1.34 -13.26 -18.30
N PRO A 106 -1.43 -14.59 -18.13
CA PRO A 106 -0.90 -15.49 -19.14
C PRO A 106 -1.60 -15.27 -20.50
N PRO A 107 -0.86 -15.30 -21.61
CA PRO A 107 -1.43 -15.11 -22.94
C PRO A 107 -2.36 -16.28 -23.31
N LYS A 108 -3.56 -15.96 -23.81
CA LYS A 108 -4.56 -16.96 -24.22
C LYS A 108 -4.51 -17.31 -25.71
N SER A 109 -4.14 -16.34 -26.54
CA SER A 109 -4.10 -16.45 -28.01
C SER A 109 -3.17 -15.37 -28.55
N LEU A 110 -2.39 -15.66 -29.60
CA LEU A 110 -1.41 -14.71 -30.17
C LEU A 110 -2.04 -13.35 -30.57
N TYR A 111 -3.30 -13.39 -31.02
CA TYR A 111 -4.06 -12.23 -31.42
C TYR A 111 -5.36 -12.11 -30.63
N ILE A 112 -5.83 -10.87 -30.47
CA ILE A 112 -7.12 -10.55 -29.85
C ILE A 112 -7.90 -9.54 -30.68
N GLU A 113 -9.22 -9.59 -30.56
CA GLU A 113 -10.13 -8.56 -31.07
C GLU A 113 -10.54 -7.64 -29.92
N VAL A 114 -10.44 -6.33 -30.14
CA VAL A 114 -10.79 -5.32 -29.14
C VAL A 114 -11.89 -4.39 -29.65
N ARG A 115 -12.75 -3.96 -28.74
CA ARG A 115 -13.77 -2.93 -28.99
C ARG A 115 -13.45 -1.71 -28.14
N CYS A 116 -13.41 -0.54 -28.76
CA CYS A 116 -13.19 0.72 -28.06
C CYS A 116 -14.45 1.14 -27.29
N ILE A 117 -14.33 1.45 -26.01
CA ILE A 117 -15.45 1.94 -25.18
C ILE A 117 -15.54 3.48 -25.21
N LYS A 118 -14.41 4.14 -25.47
CA LYS A 118 -14.28 5.60 -25.55
C LYS A 118 -13.44 5.96 -26.78
N ASP A 119 -13.63 7.18 -27.26
CA ASP A 119 -12.79 7.76 -28.32
C ASP A 119 -11.43 8.12 -27.73
N HIS A 120 -10.36 7.59 -28.34
CA HIS A 120 -8.98 7.83 -27.90
C HIS A 120 -8.12 8.53 -28.97
N GLY A 121 -8.67 8.77 -30.16
CA GLY A 121 -7.94 9.40 -31.25
C GLY A 121 -7.01 8.42 -31.97
N GLU A 122 -5.92 8.95 -32.52
CA GLU A 122 -4.91 8.18 -33.24
C GLU A 122 -3.96 7.48 -32.27
N PHE A 123 -3.74 6.17 -32.49
CA PHE A 123 -2.89 5.32 -31.68
C PHE A 123 -1.84 4.64 -32.56
N GLU A 124 -0.57 4.80 -32.22
CA GLU A 124 0.54 4.14 -32.91
C GLU A 124 0.86 2.81 -32.23
N ILE A 125 0.87 1.74 -33.02
CA ILE A 125 1.38 0.42 -32.60
C ILE A 125 2.92 0.41 -32.72
N ASP A 126 3.57 -0.48 -31.99
CA ASP A 126 5.01 -0.75 -32.05
C ASP A 126 5.56 -0.95 -33.49
N ASP A 127 4.72 -1.41 -34.42
CA ASP A 127 5.05 -1.58 -35.85
C ASP A 127 5.00 -0.26 -36.66
N GLY A 128 4.75 0.88 -36.01
CA GLY A 128 4.64 2.21 -36.62
C GLY A 128 3.31 2.46 -37.35
N THR A 129 2.33 1.58 -37.21
CA THR A 129 1.00 1.73 -37.82
C THR A 129 0.09 2.55 -36.91
N THR A 130 -0.45 3.65 -37.43
CA THR A 130 -1.39 4.54 -36.72
C THR A 130 -2.84 4.11 -36.97
N ILE A 131 -3.61 3.89 -35.91
CA ILE A 131 -5.01 3.44 -35.95
C ILE A 131 -5.90 4.45 -35.23
N LEU A 132 -7.03 4.83 -35.85
CA LEU A 132 -8.01 5.73 -35.26
C LEU A 132 -9.00 4.95 -34.36
N LEU A 133 -8.88 5.11 -33.05
CA LEU A 133 -9.73 4.47 -32.05
C LEU A 133 -10.97 5.32 -31.76
N LYS A 134 -12.08 5.03 -32.45
CA LYS A 134 -13.41 5.61 -32.18
C LYS A 134 -14.27 4.73 -31.27
N LYS A 135 -15.14 5.34 -30.48
CA LYS A 135 -16.09 4.70 -29.57
C LYS A 135 -16.98 3.72 -30.32
N ASN A 136 -17.14 2.54 -29.73
CA ASN A 136 -17.87 1.39 -30.28
C ASN A 136 -17.33 0.85 -31.61
N SER A 137 -16.19 1.36 -32.09
CA SER A 137 -15.50 0.76 -33.22
C SER A 137 -14.83 -0.54 -32.78
N GLN A 138 -14.93 -1.54 -33.64
CA GLN A 138 -14.05 -2.70 -33.65
C GLN A 138 -13.16 -2.50 -34.87
N PRO A 139 -11.94 -1.96 -34.70
CA PRO A 139 -11.04 -1.87 -35.83
C PRO A 139 -10.62 -3.32 -36.13
N GLY A 140 -11.08 -3.86 -37.26
CA GLY A 140 -10.98 -5.30 -37.59
C GLY A 140 -12.21 -5.99 -38.21
N ALA A 141 -13.28 -5.28 -38.58
CA ALA A 141 -14.39 -5.91 -39.33
C ALA A 141 -13.95 -6.53 -40.69
N SER A 142 -12.78 -6.17 -41.19
CA SER A 142 -12.15 -6.69 -42.41
C SER A 142 -10.96 -7.61 -42.14
N GLY A 143 -10.97 -8.46 -41.10
CA GLY A 143 -10.11 -9.66 -40.97
C GLY A 143 -8.58 -9.50 -40.92
N GLN A 144 -8.03 -8.32 -41.22
CA GLN A 144 -6.59 -8.01 -41.23
C GLN A 144 -6.11 -7.27 -39.97
N ASP A 145 -7.01 -6.57 -39.25
CA ASP A 145 -6.63 -5.79 -38.06
C ASP A 145 -6.80 -6.62 -36.78
N LYS A 146 -5.96 -7.63 -36.62
CA LYS A 146 -5.84 -8.42 -35.39
C LYS A 146 -4.68 -7.88 -34.55
N TYR A 147 -4.93 -7.54 -33.29
CA TYR A 147 -3.90 -6.91 -32.45
C TYR A 147 -3.04 -7.94 -31.71
N PRO A 148 -1.74 -7.69 -31.58
CA PRO A 148 -0.90 -8.47 -30.69
C PRO A 148 -1.34 -8.28 -29.24
N LEU A 149 -1.27 -9.34 -28.43
CA LEU A 149 -1.63 -9.35 -27.00
C LEU A 149 -1.07 -8.17 -26.19
N ARG A 150 0.11 -7.66 -26.54
CA ARG A 150 0.77 -6.53 -25.87
C ARG A 150 -0.04 -5.22 -25.95
N THR A 151 -0.95 -5.07 -26.91
CA THR A 151 -1.89 -3.93 -26.95
C THR A 151 -3.02 -4.05 -25.91
N GLN A 152 -3.31 -5.26 -25.44
CA GLN A 152 -4.35 -5.51 -24.43
C GLN A 152 -4.00 -4.91 -23.08
N THR A 153 -2.72 -4.93 -22.71
CA THR A 153 -2.22 -4.41 -21.43
C THR A 153 -2.37 -2.89 -21.37
N TRP A 154 -2.14 -2.18 -22.49
CA TRP A 154 -2.44 -0.76 -22.60
C TRP A 154 -3.95 -0.47 -22.46
N LEU A 155 -4.80 -1.14 -23.24
CA LEU A 155 -6.27 -0.96 -23.17
C LEU A 155 -6.85 -1.32 -21.80
N SER A 156 -6.28 -2.34 -21.14
CA SER A 156 -6.69 -2.77 -19.79
C SER A 156 -6.16 -1.88 -18.67
N SER A 157 -5.08 -1.11 -18.90
CA SER A 157 -4.57 -0.12 -17.93
C SER A 157 -5.41 1.15 -17.96
N HIS A 158 -5.80 1.63 -19.14
CA HIS A 158 -6.60 2.84 -19.31
C HIS A 158 -8.09 2.66 -18.97
N ASN A 159 -8.60 1.42 -19.03
CA ASN A 159 -9.99 1.10 -18.72
C ASN A 159 -10.18 0.52 -17.31
N ARG A 160 -9.14 0.47 -16.48
CA ARG A 160 -9.23 0.02 -15.08
C ARG A 160 -9.76 1.15 -14.19
N SER A 161 -10.99 1.56 -14.46
CA SER A 161 -11.79 2.34 -13.51
C SER A 161 -12.57 1.34 -12.67
N ALA A 162 -12.50 1.47 -11.34
CA ALA A 162 -13.12 0.61 -10.34
C ALA A 162 -12.37 -0.70 -10.07
N LEU A 163 -11.65 -0.72 -8.94
CA LEU A 163 -11.66 -1.84 -7.99
C LEU A 163 -11.26 -1.33 -6.59
N ASN A 164 -12.26 -1.26 -5.71
CA ASN A 164 -12.23 -1.44 -4.26
C ASN A 164 -11.31 -0.55 -3.39
N LEU A 165 -11.85 0.62 -3.04
CA LEU A 165 -11.44 1.38 -1.84
C LEU A 165 -12.05 0.85 -0.53
N GLU A 166 -12.57 -0.39 -0.49
CA GLU A 166 -13.19 -0.96 0.71
C GLU A 166 -12.25 -1.91 1.47
N ARG A 167 -11.19 -1.37 2.09
CA ARG A 167 -10.45 -2.09 3.17
C ARG A 167 -9.91 -1.14 4.26
N CYS A 168 -10.59 -0.04 4.54
CA CYS A 168 -10.16 0.99 5.50
C CYS A 168 -10.92 0.95 6.85
N VAL A 169 -11.08 -0.19 7.54
CA VAL A 169 -11.62 -0.11 8.93
C VAL A 169 -11.08 -1.16 9.92
N CYS A 170 -10.63 -2.35 9.50
CA CYS A 170 -10.38 -3.43 10.47
C CYS A 170 -9.04 -3.38 11.23
N PHE A 171 -8.02 -2.66 10.76
CA PHE A 171 -6.68 -2.76 11.37
C PHE A 171 -6.48 -1.92 12.64
N SER A 172 -7.26 -0.84 12.82
CA SER A 172 -7.13 0.02 14.02
C SER A 172 -7.78 -0.59 15.27
N ALA A 173 -8.81 -1.43 15.10
CA ALA A 173 -9.58 -2.03 16.19
C ALA A 173 -8.87 -3.20 16.89
N PHE A 174 -7.99 -3.91 16.17
CA PHE A 174 -7.29 -5.09 16.72
C PHE A 174 -6.18 -4.72 17.71
N PHE A 175 -5.53 -3.55 17.53
CA PHE A 175 -4.45 -3.13 18.42
C PHE A 175 -4.91 -2.40 19.69
N THR A 176 -6.09 -1.77 19.70
CA THR A 176 -6.65 -1.14 20.90
C THR A 176 -7.15 -2.16 21.93
N THR A 177 -7.65 -3.32 21.46
CA THR A 177 -8.22 -4.37 22.32
C THR A 177 -7.15 -5.25 22.98
N LEU A 178 -5.99 -5.45 22.36
CA LEU A 178 -4.90 -6.23 22.96
C LEU A 178 -4.17 -5.47 24.08
N GLU A 179 -4.01 -4.15 23.97
CA GLU A 179 -3.25 -3.32 24.92
C GLU A 179 -4.10 -2.95 26.17
N MET A 180 -5.44 -2.89 26.06
CA MET A 180 -6.31 -2.75 27.24
C MET A 180 -6.38 -4.03 28.09
N ARG A 181 -6.15 -5.21 27.51
CA ARG A 181 -6.14 -6.48 28.26
C ARG A 181 -4.89 -6.64 29.13
N THR A 182 -3.73 -6.16 28.68
CA THR A 182 -2.48 -6.20 29.46
C THR A 182 -2.44 -5.20 30.61
N VAL A 183 -3.11 -4.04 30.50
CA VAL A 183 -3.17 -3.05 31.59
C VAL A 183 -4.15 -3.46 32.69
N ASN A 184 -5.24 -4.16 32.37
CA ASN A 184 -6.23 -4.60 33.36
C ASN A 184 -5.91 -5.92 34.08
N GLN A 185 -4.84 -6.62 33.71
CA GLN A 185 -4.50 -7.94 34.29
C GLN A 185 -3.77 -7.88 35.64
N THR A 186 -3.62 -6.68 36.24
CA THR A 186 -3.07 -6.50 37.61
C THR A 186 -4.12 -6.21 38.68
N ARG A 187 -5.41 -6.45 38.40
CA ARG A 187 -6.48 -6.33 39.41
C ARG A 187 -7.39 -7.56 39.45
N SER A 188 -7.21 -8.33 40.53
CA SER A 188 -8.19 -9.17 41.23
C SER A 188 -9.00 -10.20 40.43
N SER A 189 -8.60 -11.47 40.58
CA SER A 189 -9.43 -12.62 40.98
C SER A 189 -10.96 -12.46 40.97
N GLY A 190 -11.63 -13.29 40.16
CA GLY A 190 -13.04 -13.67 40.34
C GLY A 190 -13.93 -13.43 39.12
N ALA A 191 -14.10 -14.44 38.27
CA ALA A 191 -15.39 -14.83 37.67
C ALA A 191 -15.17 -15.80 36.51
N ARG A 192 -15.88 -16.91 36.62
CA ARG A 192 -15.93 -18.07 35.74
C ARG A 192 -16.88 -17.77 34.57
N SER A 193 -16.64 -18.40 33.42
CA SER A 193 -17.57 -18.61 32.29
C SER A 193 -17.90 -17.42 31.39
N VAL A 194 -17.30 -17.38 30.19
CA VAL A 194 -17.98 -17.58 28.89
C VAL A 194 -16.90 -18.04 27.89
N MET A 195 -16.65 -19.34 27.85
CA MET A 195 -15.88 -19.99 26.79
C MET A 195 -16.90 -20.76 25.97
N ASN A 196 -17.23 -20.26 24.78
CA ASN A 196 -17.64 -21.01 23.57
C ASN A 196 -18.27 -20.07 22.56
N GLN A 197 -17.55 -19.82 21.46
CA GLN A 197 -18.03 -19.78 20.07
C GLN A 197 -17.01 -19.04 19.20
N CYS A 198 -16.06 -19.77 18.63
CA CYS A 198 -15.62 -19.67 17.24
C CYS A 198 -14.56 -20.74 17.02
N GLY A 199 -15.03 -21.96 16.70
CA GLY A 199 -14.15 -23.08 16.37
C GLY A 199 -13.78 -23.03 14.91
N SER A 200 -12.64 -22.42 14.59
CA SER A 200 -11.89 -22.66 13.34
C SER A 200 -10.69 -21.70 13.22
N CYS A 201 -9.70 -21.82 14.11
CA CYS A 201 -8.33 -21.31 13.91
C CYS A 201 -7.44 -21.99 14.96
N GLY A 202 -6.72 -23.04 14.59
CA GLY A 202 -5.68 -23.61 15.45
C GLY A 202 -4.49 -22.63 15.60
N PRO A 203 -3.69 -22.71 16.69
CA PRO A 203 -2.55 -21.83 16.86
C PRO A 203 -1.44 -22.24 15.89
N ALA A 204 -1.14 -21.40 14.90
CA ALA A 204 0.11 -21.49 14.15
C ALA A 204 1.23 -20.91 15.03
N SER A 205 2.08 -21.79 15.56
CA SER A 205 3.35 -21.44 16.19
C SER A 205 4.29 -20.86 15.14
N ILE A 206 4.52 -19.55 15.21
CA ILE A 206 5.63 -18.90 14.50
C ILE A 206 6.56 -18.36 15.60
N ASP A 207 7.66 -19.08 15.82
CA ASP A 207 8.74 -18.62 16.69
C ASP A 207 9.37 -17.34 16.12
N PRO A 208 9.57 -16.28 16.92
CA PRO A 208 10.32 -15.11 16.48
C PRO A 208 11.83 -15.44 16.44
N PRO A 209 12.58 -14.95 15.44
CA PRO A 209 14.01 -15.20 15.36
C PRO A 209 14.75 -14.47 16.48
N SER A 210 15.65 -15.20 17.14
CA SER A 210 16.57 -14.70 18.15
C SER A 210 17.53 -13.67 17.57
N LEU A 211 17.41 -12.41 17.99
CA LEU A 211 18.44 -11.39 17.79
C LEU A 211 19.53 -11.63 18.84
N THR A 212 20.62 -12.27 18.44
CA THR A 212 21.86 -12.29 19.20
C THR A 212 22.46 -10.90 19.22
N ASN A 213 22.59 -10.33 20.43
CA ASN A 213 23.45 -9.19 20.72
C ASN A 213 24.88 -9.48 20.24
N SER A 214 25.46 -8.57 19.46
CA SER A 214 26.91 -8.38 19.46
C SER A 214 27.18 -6.92 19.80
N LEU A 215 27.68 -6.73 21.01
CA LEU A 215 28.45 -5.58 21.45
C LEU A 215 29.62 -5.38 20.47
N TYR A 216 29.80 -4.15 20.00
CA TYR A 216 31.04 -3.36 20.00
C TYR A 216 30.68 -1.92 19.64
#